data_AF-A0A3M6U3P9-F1
#
_entry.id   AF-A0A3M6U3P9-F1
#
_cell.length_a   1.000
_cell.length_b   1.000
_cell.length_c   1.000
_cell.angle_alpha   90.00
_cell.angle_beta   90.00
_cell.angle_gamma   90.00
#
_symmetry.space_group_name_H-M   'P 1'
#
loop_
_entity.id
_entity.type
_entity.pdbx_description
1 polymer ?
#
loop_
_entity_poly.entity_id
_entity_poly.type
_entity_poly.pdbx_seq_one_letter_code
_entity_poly.pdbx_strand_id
1 'polypeptide(L)'
;MDYSEFFPEMSPMDEILERDFSSDVCGPDWSHNHRLGDLVGEDNFENVLLQTRLDLDNFETESIASSEPQSPLDLQVGKNQPFTDDELISISIRLLNQQLKNLPKAEAKQIRKRRRSLKNRGYATLCRQRRTALKESLEQQNKRLKLELKEAKENLYNTLRDRDMFKKKYEQLHALLSSRKRHLSS
;
A
#
# COMPACT_ATOMS: atom_id res chain seq x y z
N MET A 1 21.64 40.51 30.62
CA MET A 1 20.92 39.25 30.30
C MET A 1 21.17 39.02 28.84
N ASP A 2 22.02 38.06 28.55
CA ASP A 2 22.38 37.67 27.19
C ASP A 2 21.25 36.75 26.67
N TYR A 3 20.49 37.23 25.69
CA TYR A 3 19.34 36.51 25.14
C TYR A 3 19.72 35.60 23.96
N SER A 4 21.01 35.49 23.65
CA SER A 4 21.53 34.55 22.64
C SER A 4 21.24 33.08 22.97
N GLU A 5 20.95 32.76 24.24
CA GLU A 5 20.59 31.40 24.68
C GLU A 5 19.12 31.01 24.38
N PHE A 6 18.22 31.98 24.15
CA PHE A 6 16.80 31.66 23.92
C PHE A 6 16.46 31.31 22.46
N PHE A 7 17.34 31.68 21.53
CA PHE A 7 17.22 31.31 20.13
C PHE A 7 18.61 30.93 19.64
N PRO A 8 19.01 29.65 19.77
CA PRO A 8 20.21 29.15 19.11
C PRO A 8 20.16 29.58 17.64
N GLU A 9 21.31 29.97 17.11
CA GLU A 9 21.49 30.17 15.68
C GLU A 9 21.16 28.84 15.00
N MET A 10 19.89 28.64 14.63
CA MET A 10 19.49 27.47 13.87
C MET A 10 20.25 27.55 12.57
N SER A 11 21.13 26.56 12.35
CA SER A 11 21.87 26.31 11.12
C SER A 11 21.03 26.71 9.91
N PRO A 12 21.59 27.37 8.88
CA PRO A 12 20.83 27.82 7.71
C PRO A 12 20.02 26.64 7.12
N MET A 13 18.75 26.56 7.48
CA MET A 13 17.83 25.52 7.00
C MET A 13 17.54 25.69 5.50
N ASP A 14 18.06 26.76 4.89
CA ASP A 14 18.15 26.98 3.45
C ASP A 14 18.84 25.80 2.75
N GLU A 15 19.84 25.16 3.38
CA GLU A 15 20.48 23.93 2.84
C GLU A 15 19.51 22.74 2.75
N ILE A 16 18.49 22.67 3.61
CA ILE A 16 17.47 21.60 3.56
C ILE A 16 16.43 21.90 2.47
N LEU A 17 16.15 23.17 2.21
CA LEU A 17 15.21 23.63 1.20
C LEU A 17 15.79 23.53 -0.22
N GLU A 18 17.09 23.78 -0.39
CA GLU A 18 17.79 23.64 -1.68
C GLU A 18 18.15 22.19 -2.02
N ARG A 19 18.06 21.26 -1.06
CA ARG A 19 18.29 19.84 -1.34
C ARG A 19 17.11 19.28 -2.13
N ASP A 20 17.30 19.16 -3.44
CA ASP A 20 16.40 18.47 -4.35
C ASP A 20 16.29 16.99 -4.00
N PHE A 21 15.34 16.66 -3.10
CA PHE A 21 14.87 15.29 -2.89
C PHE A 21 14.05 14.75 -4.08
N SER A 22 13.88 15.57 -5.13
CA SER A 22 13.33 15.14 -6.43
C SER A 22 14.38 14.51 -7.34
N SER A 23 15.67 14.54 -6.99
CA SER A 23 16.66 13.75 -7.73
C SER A 23 16.48 12.28 -7.38
N ASP A 24 16.35 11.41 -8.38
CA ASP A 24 16.43 9.95 -8.25
C ASP A 24 17.87 9.51 -7.85
N VAL A 25 18.56 10.28 -7.01
CA VAL A 25 19.82 9.88 -6.39
C VAL A 25 19.46 9.26 -5.05
N CYS A 26 19.15 7.97 -5.11
CA CYS A 26 19.26 7.11 -3.95
C CYS A 26 20.74 7.18 -3.48
N GLY A 27 21.03 8.03 -2.49
CA GLY A 27 22.36 8.14 -1.91
C GLY A 27 22.77 6.80 -1.29
N PRO A 28 24.05 6.38 -1.33
CA PRO A 28 24.42 4.99 -1.10
C PRO A 28 24.33 4.47 0.36
N ASP A 29 23.67 5.14 1.30
CA ASP A 29 23.78 4.79 2.73
C ASP A 29 22.50 4.94 3.57
N TRP A 30 21.31 4.91 2.97
CA TRP A 30 20.06 4.84 3.74
C TRP A 30 19.69 3.41 4.17
N SER A 31 20.58 2.44 3.94
CA SER A 31 20.32 1.01 4.18
C SER A 31 20.61 0.56 5.61
N HIS A 32 21.16 1.41 6.47
CA HIS A 32 21.45 1.07 7.86
C HIS A 32 20.44 1.73 8.81
N ASN A 33 19.42 0.94 9.18
CA ASN A 33 18.60 1.06 10.40
C ASN A 33 17.14 1.55 10.29
N HIS A 34 16.51 1.53 9.12
CA HIS A 34 15.04 1.55 9.08
C HIS A 34 14.52 0.32 8.36
N ARG A 35 13.97 -0.62 9.12
CA ARG A 35 13.14 -1.68 8.54
C ARG A 35 12.00 -0.96 7.83
N LEU A 36 11.63 -1.45 6.65
CA LEU A 36 10.52 -0.94 5.84
C LEU A 36 9.17 -0.83 6.62
N GLY A 37 9.08 -1.44 7.80
CA GLY A 37 7.95 -1.31 8.74
C GLY A 37 7.92 -0.02 9.57
N ASP A 38 8.99 0.78 9.62
CA ASP A 38 9.04 1.99 10.46
C ASP A 38 8.41 3.23 9.79
N LEU A 39 8.23 3.21 8.46
CA LEU A 39 7.77 4.38 7.67
C LEU A 39 6.31 4.27 7.19
N VAL A 40 5.67 3.12 7.40
CA VAL A 40 4.28 2.88 7.03
C VAL A 40 3.65 2.17 8.23
N GLY A 41 2.72 2.84 8.92
CA GLY A 41 1.96 2.20 9.99
C GLY A 41 1.45 0.84 9.49
N GLU A 42 1.81 -0.22 10.23
CA GLU A 42 1.59 -1.61 9.84
C GLU A 42 0.14 -1.87 9.40
N ASP A 43 -0.80 -1.11 9.97
CA ASP A 43 -2.23 -1.14 9.68
C ASP A 43 -2.60 -0.94 8.20
N ASN A 44 -1.75 -0.31 7.38
CA ASN A 44 -2.12 0.05 6.00
C ASN A 44 -1.57 -0.93 4.94
N PHE A 45 -0.40 -1.53 5.17
CA PHE A 45 0.16 -2.55 4.28
C PHE A 45 -0.51 -3.91 4.53
N GLU A 46 -0.73 -4.25 5.79
CA GLU A 46 -1.50 -5.42 6.19
C GLU A 46 -2.93 -5.28 5.66
N ASN A 47 -3.56 -4.10 5.74
CA ASN A 47 -4.91 -3.88 5.16
C ASN A 47 -4.95 -4.10 3.66
N VAL A 48 -4.00 -3.62 2.86
CA VAL A 48 -4.07 -3.81 1.40
C VAL A 48 -3.90 -5.30 1.04
N LEU A 49 -3.00 -6.00 1.73
CA LEU A 49 -2.77 -7.44 1.54
C LEU A 49 -3.94 -8.28 2.09
N LEU A 50 -4.55 -7.86 3.19
CA LEU A 50 -5.72 -8.49 3.80
C LEU A 50 -6.99 -8.19 3.01
N GLN A 51 -7.19 -6.97 2.49
CA GLN A 51 -8.31 -6.60 1.63
C GLN A 51 -8.31 -7.47 0.37
N THR A 52 -7.15 -7.58 -0.30
CA THR A 52 -6.99 -8.49 -1.45
C THR A 52 -7.10 -9.98 -1.10
N ARG A 53 -6.93 -10.34 0.18
CA ARG A 53 -7.12 -11.70 0.70
C ARG A 53 -8.58 -11.98 1.08
N LEU A 54 -9.30 -11.00 1.62
CA LEU A 54 -10.72 -11.06 1.95
C LEU A 54 -11.58 -11.11 0.67
N ASP A 55 -11.16 -10.42 -0.39
CA ASP A 55 -11.78 -10.52 -1.72
C ASP A 55 -11.69 -11.95 -2.30
N LEU A 56 -10.75 -12.78 -1.83
CA LEU A 56 -10.58 -14.16 -2.27
C LEU A 56 -11.61 -15.12 -1.65
N ASP A 57 -11.87 -14.94 -0.36
CA ASP A 57 -12.87 -15.74 0.36
C ASP A 57 -14.29 -15.30 -0.03
N ASN A 58 -14.47 -14.04 -0.42
CA ASN A 58 -15.76 -13.52 -0.89
C ASN A 58 -16.09 -13.90 -2.35
N PHE A 59 -15.09 -14.18 -3.20
CA PHE A 59 -15.34 -14.62 -4.59
C PHE A 59 -15.66 -16.12 -4.71
N GLU A 60 -15.18 -16.97 -3.79
CA GLU A 60 -15.65 -18.36 -3.71
C GLU A 60 -17.13 -18.43 -3.28
N THR A 61 -17.65 -17.44 -2.55
CA THR A 61 -19.05 -17.36 -2.10
C THR A 61 -19.96 -16.57 -3.04
N GLU A 62 -19.51 -15.49 -3.68
CA GLU A 62 -20.35 -14.70 -4.60
C GLU A 62 -20.66 -15.42 -5.91
N SER A 63 -19.79 -16.33 -6.36
CA SER A 63 -20.11 -17.21 -7.49
C SER A 63 -21.14 -18.30 -7.13
N ILE A 64 -21.55 -18.41 -5.86
CA ILE A 64 -22.56 -19.34 -5.34
C ILE A 64 -23.86 -18.60 -4.96
N ALA A 65 -23.81 -17.31 -4.65
CA ALA A 65 -24.92 -16.56 -4.04
C ALA A 65 -26.12 -16.24 -4.99
N SER A 66 -26.04 -16.54 -6.28
CA SER A 66 -27.18 -16.40 -7.21
C SER A 66 -27.96 -17.70 -7.42
N SER A 67 -27.61 -18.78 -6.72
CA SER A 67 -28.39 -20.03 -6.74
C SER A 67 -28.90 -20.32 -5.33
N GLU A 68 -30.21 -20.17 -5.15
CA GLU A 68 -30.99 -20.67 -4.00
C GLU A 68 -30.47 -22.02 -3.48
N PRO A 69 -30.56 -22.29 -2.16
CA PRO A 69 -30.14 -23.55 -1.57
C PRO A 69 -31.11 -24.66 -1.98
N GLN A 70 -30.93 -25.19 -3.19
CA GLN A 70 -31.62 -26.38 -3.62
C GLN A 70 -31.00 -27.57 -2.87
N SER A 71 -31.91 -28.30 -2.21
CA SER A 71 -31.79 -29.64 -1.62
C SER A 71 -30.72 -30.52 -2.29
N PRO A 72 -30.10 -31.49 -1.57
CA PRO A 72 -29.08 -32.39 -2.11
C PRO A 72 -29.62 -33.17 -3.32
N LEU A 73 -29.49 -32.60 -4.51
CA LEU A 73 -29.80 -33.28 -5.75
C LEU A 73 -28.65 -34.23 -6.00
N ASP A 74 -28.99 -35.49 -5.91
CA ASP A 74 -28.25 -36.66 -6.34
C ASP A 74 -27.76 -36.42 -7.78
N LEU A 75 -26.56 -35.84 -7.94
CA LEU A 75 -25.85 -35.74 -9.21
C LEU A 75 -25.39 -37.14 -9.60
N GLN A 76 -26.35 -37.99 -9.97
CA GLN A 76 -26.13 -39.18 -10.79
C GLN A 76 -25.79 -38.71 -12.20
N VAL A 77 -24.63 -38.07 -12.35
CA VAL A 77 -23.96 -37.97 -13.63
C VAL A 77 -23.59 -39.40 -13.98
N GLY A 78 -24.22 -39.91 -15.04
CA GLY A 78 -24.01 -41.27 -15.54
C GLY A 78 -22.52 -41.56 -15.63
N LYS A 79 -22.11 -42.73 -15.12
CA LYS A 79 -20.72 -43.17 -14.89
C LYS A 79 -19.77 -43.12 -16.11
N ASN A 80 -20.21 -42.61 -17.25
CA ASN A 80 -19.48 -42.55 -18.52
C ASN A 80 -19.58 -41.19 -19.25
N GLN A 81 -20.13 -40.13 -18.64
CA GLN A 81 -20.19 -38.82 -19.30
C GLN A 81 -18.88 -38.03 -19.09
N PRO A 82 -18.24 -37.50 -20.14
CA PRO A 82 -17.02 -36.72 -20.00
C PRO A 82 -17.30 -35.43 -19.24
N PHE A 83 -16.52 -35.16 -18.19
CA PHE A 83 -16.60 -33.89 -17.46
C PHE A 83 -16.49 -32.68 -18.38
N THR A 84 -17.30 -31.65 -18.14
CA THR A 84 -17.08 -30.34 -18.76
C THR A 84 -15.92 -29.59 -18.07
N ASP A 85 -15.36 -28.57 -18.73
CA ASP A 85 -14.29 -27.78 -18.11
C ASP A 85 -14.78 -27.04 -16.85
N ASP A 86 -16.01 -26.52 -16.87
CA ASP A 86 -16.60 -25.78 -15.75
C ASP A 86 -16.86 -26.70 -14.56
N GLU A 87 -17.43 -27.89 -14.78
CA GLU A 87 -17.56 -28.93 -13.75
C GLU A 87 -16.21 -29.32 -13.16
N LEU A 88 -15.17 -29.46 -13.99
CA LEU A 88 -13.83 -29.82 -13.52
C LEU A 88 -13.19 -28.75 -12.66
N ILE A 89 -13.57 -27.49 -12.81
CA ILE A 89 -13.06 -26.40 -11.98
C ILE A 89 -13.86 -26.32 -10.67
N SER A 90 -15.19 -26.43 -10.76
CA SER A 90 -16.13 -26.22 -9.65
C SER A 90 -16.26 -27.41 -8.69
N ILE A 91 -16.14 -28.65 -9.18
CA ILE A 91 -16.33 -29.84 -8.33
C ILE A 91 -15.30 -29.87 -7.18
N SER A 92 -15.74 -30.23 -5.99
CA SER A 92 -14.82 -30.40 -4.85
C SER A 92 -13.84 -31.54 -5.11
N ILE A 93 -12.65 -31.46 -4.50
CA ILE A 93 -11.64 -32.51 -4.65
C ILE A 93 -12.12 -33.87 -4.11
N ARG A 94 -12.98 -33.84 -3.08
CA ARG A 94 -13.58 -35.03 -2.47
C ARG A 94 -14.50 -35.74 -3.47
N LEU A 95 -15.44 -35.00 -4.07
CA LEU A 95 -16.38 -35.55 -5.06
C LEU A 95 -15.66 -36.00 -6.32
N LEU A 96 -14.68 -35.21 -6.79
CA LEU A 96 -13.84 -35.61 -7.92
C LEU A 96 -13.13 -36.95 -7.65
N ASN A 97 -12.47 -37.09 -6.50
CA ASN A 97 -11.76 -38.32 -6.17
C ASN A 97 -12.70 -39.53 -6.05
N GLN A 98 -13.93 -39.33 -5.56
CA GLN A 98 -14.95 -40.38 -5.51
C GLN A 98 -15.34 -40.85 -6.91
N GLN A 99 -15.58 -39.94 -7.84
CA GLN A 99 -15.91 -40.27 -9.23
C GLN A 99 -14.72 -40.93 -9.96
N LEU A 100 -13.50 -40.45 -9.72
CA LEU A 100 -12.28 -41.01 -10.33
C LEU A 100 -11.90 -42.41 -9.81
N LYS A 101 -12.44 -42.86 -8.66
CA LYS A 101 -12.12 -44.17 -8.05
C LYS A 101 -12.53 -45.35 -8.93
N ASN A 102 -13.62 -45.20 -9.67
CA ASN A 102 -14.20 -46.27 -10.49
C ASN A 102 -13.74 -46.21 -11.96
N LEU A 103 -12.85 -45.29 -12.32
CA LEU A 103 -12.34 -45.10 -13.68
C LEU A 103 -10.98 -45.78 -13.89
N PRO A 104 -10.64 -46.15 -15.15
CA PRO A 104 -9.30 -46.60 -15.50
C PRO A 104 -8.22 -45.60 -15.08
N LYS A 105 -7.07 -46.13 -14.62
CA LYS A 105 -5.96 -45.29 -14.12
C LYS A 105 -5.49 -44.23 -15.12
N ALA A 106 -5.47 -44.57 -16.41
CA ALA A 106 -5.06 -43.68 -17.49
C ALA A 106 -6.02 -42.49 -17.64
N GLU A 107 -7.33 -42.76 -17.68
CA GLU A 107 -8.37 -41.74 -17.79
C GLU A 107 -8.39 -40.83 -16.56
N ALA A 108 -8.31 -41.41 -15.36
CA ALA A 108 -8.24 -40.63 -14.13
C ALA A 108 -7.02 -39.70 -14.09
N LYS A 109 -5.87 -40.13 -14.64
CA LYS A 109 -4.67 -39.29 -14.79
C LYS A 109 -4.91 -38.15 -15.78
N GLN A 110 -5.58 -38.41 -16.90
CA GLN A 110 -5.92 -37.38 -17.89
C GLN A 110 -6.87 -36.33 -17.31
N ILE A 111 -7.89 -36.74 -16.57
CA ILE A 111 -8.84 -35.83 -15.92
C ILE A 111 -8.13 -34.97 -14.86
N ARG A 112 -7.28 -35.56 -14.02
CA ARG A 112 -6.45 -34.79 -13.06
C ARG A 112 -5.54 -33.79 -13.74
N LYS A 113 -4.90 -34.18 -14.85
CA LYS A 113 -4.05 -33.28 -15.64
C LYS A 113 -4.88 -32.12 -16.21
N ARG A 114 -6.04 -32.40 -16.80
CA ARG A 114 -6.95 -31.39 -17.35
C ARG A 114 -7.40 -30.41 -16.27
N ARG A 115 -7.89 -30.88 -15.12
CA ARG A 115 -8.25 -30.02 -13.97
C ARG A 115 -7.08 -29.14 -13.53
N ARG A 116 -5.87 -29.69 -13.43
CA ARG A 116 -4.68 -28.92 -13.06
C ARG A 116 -4.39 -27.81 -14.07
N SER A 117 -4.43 -28.11 -15.36
CA SER A 117 -4.23 -27.11 -16.42
C SER A 117 -5.29 -26.00 -16.36
N LEU A 118 -6.55 -26.36 -16.14
CA LEU A 118 -7.66 -25.39 -16.00
C LEU A 118 -7.48 -24.49 -14.77
N LYS A 119 -7.22 -25.07 -13.59
CA LYS A 119 -6.96 -24.28 -12.38
C LYS A 119 -5.74 -23.38 -12.53
N ASN A 120 -4.64 -23.90 -13.10
CA ASN A 120 -3.44 -23.10 -13.35
C ASN A 120 -3.70 -21.94 -14.32
N ARG A 121 -4.57 -22.13 -15.30
CA ARG A 121 -5.01 -21.03 -16.18
C ARG A 121 -5.70 -19.93 -15.38
N GLY A 122 -6.63 -20.29 -14.49
CA GLY A 122 -7.27 -19.34 -13.56
C GLY A 122 -6.27 -18.63 -12.65
N TYR A 123 -5.37 -19.39 -12.03
CA TYR A 123 -4.33 -18.84 -11.15
C TYR A 123 -3.38 -17.87 -11.89
N ALA A 124 -3.04 -18.14 -13.15
CA ALA A 124 -2.22 -17.24 -13.94
C ALA A 124 -2.95 -15.90 -14.21
N THR A 125 -4.24 -15.95 -14.54
CA THR A 125 -5.06 -14.74 -14.73
C THR A 125 -5.15 -13.93 -13.44
N LEU A 126 -5.50 -14.57 -12.33
CA LEU A 126 -5.60 -13.93 -11.01
C LEU A 126 -4.26 -13.33 -10.56
N CYS A 127 -3.15 -14.04 -10.79
CA CYS A 127 -1.82 -13.54 -10.47
C CYS A 127 -1.51 -12.24 -11.23
N ARG A 128 -1.83 -12.18 -12.53
CA ARG A 128 -1.65 -10.95 -13.32
C ARG A 128 -2.54 -9.82 -12.81
N GLN A 129 -3.83 -10.09 -12.58
CA GLN A 129 -4.77 -9.10 -12.06
C GLN A 129 -4.31 -8.52 -10.72
N ARG A 130 -3.92 -9.37 -9.76
CA ARG A 130 -3.40 -8.93 -8.46
C ARG A 130 -2.13 -8.10 -8.58
N ARG A 131 -1.21 -8.51 -9.44
CA ARG A 131 0.03 -7.76 -9.67
C ARG A 131 -0.25 -6.38 -10.25
N THR A 132 -1.19 -6.28 -11.18
CA THR A 132 -1.63 -4.99 -11.75
C THR A 132 -2.30 -4.13 -10.69
N ALA A 133 -3.26 -4.66 -9.93
CA ALA A 133 -3.95 -3.92 -8.87
C ALA A 133 -3.00 -3.42 -7.78
N LEU A 134 -2.04 -4.25 -7.35
CA LEU A 134 -1.02 -3.85 -6.38
C LEU A 134 -0.15 -2.71 -6.91
N LYS A 135 0.26 -2.80 -8.18
CA LYS A 135 1.04 -1.74 -8.83
C LYS A 135 0.26 -0.42 -8.86
N GLU A 136 -1.00 -0.46 -9.29
CA GLU A 136 -1.87 0.73 -9.36
C GLU A 136 -2.08 1.36 -7.98
N SER A 137 -2.30 0.54 -6.95
CA SER A 137 -2.44 1.00 -5.56
C SER A 137 -1.17 1.71 -5.07
N LEU A 138 0.00 1.12 -5.30
CA LEU A 138 1.29 1.73 -4.93
C LEU A 138 1.54 3.04 -5.70
N GLU A 139 1.17 3.11 -6.98
CA GLU A 139 1.27 4.34 -7.78
C GLU A 139 0.34 5.44 -7.23
N GLN A 140 -0.88 5.08 -6.80
CA GLN A 140 -1.81 6.02 -6.18
C GLN A 140 -1.30 6.51 -4.83
N GLN A 141 -0.77 5.63 -3.99
CA GLN A 141 -0.14 6.00 -2.72
C GLN A 141 1.05 6.93 -2.93
N ASN A 142 1.92 6.63 -3.90
CA ASN A 142 3.07 7.48 -4.23
C ASN A 142 2.62 8.88 -4.67
N LYS A 143 1.60 8.98 -5.53
CA LYS A 143 1.02 10.26 -5.96
C LYS A 143 0.46 11.05 -4.79
N ARG A 144 -0.27 10.40 -3.88
CA ARG A 144 -0.82 11.03 -2.66
C ARG A 144 0.29 11.58 -1.78
N LEU A 145 1.29 10.77 -1.46
CA LEU A 145 2.42 11.18 -0.61
C LEU A 145 3.21 12.34 -1.21
N LYS A 146 3.41 12.35 -2.54
CA LYS A 146 4.05 13.46 -3.24
C LYS A 146 3.27 14.77 -3.10
N LEU A 147 1.94 14.70 -3.12
CA LEU A 147 1.07 15.87 -2.95
C LEU A 147 1.11 16.37 -1.51
N GLU A 148 0.99 15.47 -0.52
CA GLU A 148 1.11 15.81 0.91
C GLU A 148 2.47 16.44 1.23
N LEU A 149 3.56 15.91 0.67
CA LEU A 149 4.90 16.46 0.83
C LEU A 149 5.01 17.88 0.22
N LYS A 150 4.42 18.08 -0.97
CA LYS A 150 4.41 19.40 -1.62
C LYS A 150 3.67 20.43 -0.75
N GLU A 151 2.50 20.07 -0.23
CA GLU A 151 1.70 20.92 0.64
C GLU A 151 2.44 21.25 1.95
N ALA A 152 3.04 20.24 2.58
CA ALA A 152 3.85 20.43 3.79
C ALA A 152 5.04 21.37 3.55
N LYS A 153 5.72 21.27 2.41
CA LYS A 153 6.81 22.18 2.03
C LYS A 153 6.32 23.62 1.86
N GLU A 154 5.18 23.82 1.20
CA GLU A 154 4.60 25.15 1.01
C GLU A 154 4.20 25.79 2.35
N ASN A 155 3.56 25.01 3.23
CA ASN A 155 3.21 25.44 4.57
C ASN A 155 4.44 25.79 5.40
N LEU A 156 5.51 24.99 5.32
CA LEU A 156 6.77 25.28 5.99
C LEU A 156 7.38 26.59 5.48
N TYR A 157 7.44 26.78 4.16
CA TYR A 157 7.97 28.00 3.56
C TYR A 157 7.21 29.25 4.02
N ASN A 158 5.88 29.22 4.02
CA ASN A 158 5.04 30.31 4.50
C ASN A 158 5.30 30.59 6.00
N THR A 159 5.37 29.54 6.82
CA THR A 159 5.66 29.67 8.26
C THR A 159 7.03 30.30 8.51
N LEU A 160 8.05 29.92 7.74
CA LEU A 160 9.40 30.49 7.85
C LEU A 160 9.40 31.98 7.48
N ARG A 161 8.69 32.35 6.41
CA ARG A 161 8.54 33.74 6.00
C ARG A 161 7.89 34.59 7.09
N ASP A 162 6.85 34.08 7.72
CA ASP A 162 6.17 34.75 8.82
C ASP A 162 7.09 34.89 10.04
N ARG A 163 7.79 33.82 10.41
CA ARG A 163 8.80 33.84 11.48
C ARG A 163 9.84 34.94 11.24
N ASP A 164 10.41 35.02 10.04
CA ASP A 164 11.46 35.99 9.72
C ASP A 164 10.93 37.43 9.70
N MET A 165 9.68 37.62 9.26
CA MET A 165 9.01 38.91 9.34
C MET A 165 8.85 39.37 10.80
N PHE A 166 8.40 38.48 11.70
CA PHE A 166 8.23 38.81 13.11
C PHE A 166 9.56 39.00 13.84
N LYS A 167 10.58 38.18 13.51
CA LYS A 167 11.94 38.35 14.04
C LYS A 167 12.50 39.74 13.72
N LYS A 168 12.40 40.19 12.46
CA LYS A 168 12.84 41.53 12.05
C LYS A 168 12.11 42.65 12.81
N LYS A 169 10.79 42.55 12.96
CA LYS A 169 9.99 43.53 13.72
C LYS A 169 10.42 43.57 15.19
N TYR A 170 10.66 42.41 15.79
CA TYR A 170 11.13 42.31 17.18
C TYR A 170 12.51 42.94 17.36
N GLU A 171 13.46 42.63 16.48
CA GLU A 171 14.82 43.19 16.51
C GLU A 171 14.81 44.73 16.40
N GLN A 172 13.98 45.28 15.51
CA GLN A 172 13.79 46.73 15.37
C GLN A 172 13.27 47.35 16.67
N LEU A 173 12.22 46.77 17.26
CA LEU A 173 11.66 47.26 18.52
C LEU A 173 12.67 47.16 19.66
N HIS A 174 13.38 46.04 19.77
CA HIS A 174 14.41 45.82 20.78
C HIS A 174 15.56 46.82 20.66
N ALA A 175 16.01 47.14 19.44
CA ALA A 175 17.04 48.15 19.19
C ALA A 175 16.60 49.56 19.62
N LEU A 176 15.34 49.93 19.36
CA LEU A 176 14.77 51.19 19.81
C LEU A 176 14.69 51.29 21.33
N LEU A 177 14.20 50.24 22.00
CA LEU A 177 14.12 50.18 23.47
C LEU A 177 15.51 50.23 24.11
N SER A 178 16.47 49.49 23.57
CA SER A 178 17.85 49.49 24.03
C SER A 178 18.50 50.86 23.89
N SER A 179 18.21 51.58 22.81
CA SER A 179 18.69 52.95 22.60
C SER A 179 18.05 53.95 23.56
N ARG A 180 16.73 53.86 23.79
CA ARG A 180 16.03 54.70 24.78
C ARG A 180 16.55 54.47 26.21
N LYS A 181 16.82 53.23 26.59
CA LYS A 181 17.35 52.89 27.92
C LYS A 181 18.74 53.52 28.15
N ARG A 182 19.61 53.50 27.13
CA ARG A 182 20.93 54.15 27.19
C ARG A 182 20.83 55.67 27.38
N HIS A 183 19.88 56.32 26.69
CA HIS A 183 19.67 57.76 26.85
C HIS A 183 19.13 58.15 28.24
N LEU A 184 18.35 57.28 28.90
CA LEU A 184 17.84 57.53 30.25
C LEU A 184 18.87 57.25 31.36
N SER A 185 19.99 56.60 31.03
CA SER A 185 21.07 56.27 31.98
C SER A 185 22.30 57.18 31.87
N SER A 186 22.29 58.15 30.95
CA SER A 186 23.29 59.24 30.83
C SER A 186 22.74 60.53 31.40
#